data_AF-A0AA44XN45-F1
#
_entry.id   AF-A0AA44XN45-F1
#
_cell.length_a   1.000
_cell.length_b   1.000
_cell.length_c   1.000
_cell.angle_alpha   90.00
_cell.angle_beta   90.00
_cell.angle_gamma   90.00
#
_symmetry.space_group_name_H-M   'P 1'
#
loop_
_entity.id
_entity.type
_entity.pdbx_description
1 polymer ?
#
loop_
_entity_poly.entity_id
_entity_poly.type
_entity_poly.pdbx_seq_one_letter_code
_entity_poly.pdbx_strand_id
1 'polypeptide(L)'
;MTNLITAQEAFAALQKGKTVLCRYAGDGTLKADKSFSTLDQMPATVFGLPNYEFCIQLETIELAGITFTKPVFLSDLEVEQEVFIVMPSCILRTKFHPENKDVMTAINRGYGQLDIDSAIDQARALSLALGLDYVRSSFDVIQDGFNDTPKKQRGKKSKAEKPSEVISAKTQPTIVITEQTNVPTSEDLLVPETNEPKVDPEYQKALDALLQRVKESKTPEEVNAVYRYTRSWNDKQMEPLLLATHKRLEELEKSKVPANEPPSLMVQIQNAPDLTTLDALEIDVAARDPQIQSRLMDFVKKRRFELENPTPTQPETEPDYLLGDGF
;
A
#
# COMPACT_ATOMS: atom_id res chain seq x y z
N MET A 1 13.82 -14.75 -21.16
CA MET A 1 14.61 -13.55 -21.54
C MET A 1 14.56 -13.39 -23.05
N THR A 2 13.91 -12.34 -23.55
CA THR A 2 13.96 -11.96 -24.97
C THR A 2 14.03 -10.44 -25.06
N ASN A 3 15.11 -9.88 -24.52
CA ASN A 3 15.58 -8.54 -24.87
C ASN A 3 16.82 -8.72 -25.73
N LEU A 4 16.59 -8.93 -27.03
CA LEU A 4 17.65 -8.98 -28.02
C LEU A 4 18.21 -7.57 -28.19
N ILE A 5 19.53 -7.47 -28.27
CA ILE A 5 20.23 -6.20 -28.46
C ILE A 5 21.10 -6.27 -29.72
N THR A 6 21.40 -5.10 -30.26
CA THR A 6 22.31 -4.96 -31.40
C THR A 6 23.74 -5.27 -31.00
N ALA A 7 24.60 -5.59 -31.98
CA ALA A 7 26.03 -5.79 -31.74
C ALA A 7 26.69 -4.55 -31.08
N GLN A 8 26.24 -3.34 -31.45
CA GLN A 8 26.74 -2.09 -30.89
C GLN A 8 26.36 -1.93 -29.41
N GLU A 9 25.10 -2.21 -29.06
CA GLU A 9 24.62 -2.20 -27.67
C GLU A 9 25.29 -3.29 -26.84
N ALA A 10 25.53 -4.48 -27.43
CA ALA A 10 26.23 -5.57 -26.79
C ALA A 10 27.67 -5.17 -26.45
N PHE A 11 28.37 -4.53 -27.38
CA PHE A 11 29.71 -4.01 -27.12
C PHE A 11 29.71 -2.90 -26.05
N ALA A 12 28.73 -2.00 -26.07
CA ALA A 12 28.57 -0.98 -25.04
C ALA A 12 28.26 -1.58 -23.65
N ALA A 13 27.47 -2.66 -23.59
CA ALA A 13 27.18 -3.38 -22.37
C ALA A 13 28.44 -4.03 -21.77
N LEU A 14 29.30 -4.62 -22.62
CA LEU A 14 30.61 -5.16 -22.20
C LEU A 14 31.51 -4.06 -21.64
N GLN A 15 31.54 -2.88 -22.26
CA GLN A 15 32.31 -1.73 -21.75
C GLN A 15 31.82 -1.27 -20.37
N LYS A 16 30.53 -1.45 -20.08
CA LYS A 16 29.93 -1.20 -18.76
C LYS A 16 30.12 -2.36 -17.76
N GLY A 17 30.85 -3.41 -18.14
CA GLY A 17 31.11 -4.58 -17.30
C GLY A 17 29.96 -5.57 -17.20
N LYS A 18 28.94 -5.48 -18.07
CA LYS A 18 27.82 -6.43 -18.09
C LYS A 18 28.19 -7.68 -18.88
N THR A 19 27.67 -8.83 -18.45
CA THR A 19 27.84 -10.09 -19.17
C THR A 19 26.89 -10.15 -20.36
N VAL A 20 27.44 -10.38 -21.54
CA VAL A 20 26.68 -10.52 -22.79
C VAL A 20 26.77 -11.97 -23.26
N LEU A 21 25.63 -12.49 -23.72
CA LEU A 21 25.55 -13.79 -24.37
C LEU A 21 25.25 -13.60 -25.86
N CYS A 22 25.66 -14.58 -26.66
CA CYS A 22 25.50 -14.57 -28.10
C CYS A 22 24.94 -15.91 -28.57
N ARG A 23 24.15 -15.89 -29.65
CA ARG A 23 23.74 -17.09 -30.36
C ARG A 23 23.72 -16.84 -31.86
N TYR A 24 23.84 -17.89 -32.64
CA TYR A 24 23.56 -17.81 -34.06
C TYR A 24 22.05 -17.82 -34.32
N ALA A 25 21.55 -16.82 -35.03
CA ALA A 25 20.13 -16.64 -35.34
C ALA A 25 19.66 -17.47 -36.56
N GLY A 26 20.59 -18.11 -37.27
CA GLY A 26 20.30 -18.79 -38.52
C GLY A 26 20.28 -17.85 -39.71
N ASP A 27 20.67 -18.35 -40.88
CA ASP A 27 20.70 -17.62 -42.15
C ASP A 27 19.67 -18.16 -43.17
N GLY A 28 18.74 -18.99 -42.70
CA GLY A 28 17.77 -19.72 -43.53
C GLY A 28 18.30 -21.04 -44.10
N THR A 29 19.62 -21.24 -44.14
CA THR A 29 20.26 -22.49 -44.58
C THR A 29 20.70 -23.32 -43.37
N LEU A 30 21.34 -22.65 -42.40
CA LEU A 30 21.71 -23.18 -41.10
C LEU A 30 20.66 -22.78 -40.07
N LYS A 31 20.30 -23.74 -39.21
CA LYS A 31 19.32 -23.51 -38.14
C LYS A 31 19.94 -22.61 -37.06
N ALA A 32 19.08 -21.78 -36.46
CA ALA A 32 19.43 -21.01 -35.27
C ALA A 32 19.83 -21.92 -34.11
N ASP A 33 20.77 -21.45 -33.31
CA ASP A 33 21.10 -22.08 -32.04
C ASP A 33 19.93 -21.91 -31.07
N LYS A 34 19.60 -22.99 -30.34
CA LYS A 34 18.50 -22.98 -29.37
C LYS A 34 18.82 -22.13 -28.14
N SER A 35 20.06 -22.13 -27.70
CA SER A 35 20.52 -21.48 -26.47
C SER A 35 21.55 -20.39 -26.77
N PHE A 36 21.61 -19.41 -25.88
CA PHE A 36 22.68 -18.43 -25.87
C PHE A 36 23.94 -19.00 -25.20
N SER A 37 25.09 -18.71 -25.79
CA SER A 37 26.41 -19.10 -25.32
C SER A 37 27.18 -17.89 -24.82
N THR A 38 28.13 -18.12 -23.92
CA THR A 38 29.04 -17.08 -23.43
C THR A 38 30.02 -16.64 -24.53
N LEU A 39 30.44 -15.37 -24.52
CA LEU A 39 31.26 -14.80 -25.59
C LEU A 39 32.68 -15.40 -25.68
N ASP A 40 33.20 -16.03 -24.63
CA ASP A 40 34.47 -16.77 -24.63
C ASP A 40 34.42 -18.01 -25.55
N GLN A 41 33.22 -18.53 -25.83
CA GLN A 41 33.00 -19.65 -26.75
C GLN A 41 32.80 -19.18 -28.20
N MET A 42 32.80 -17.87 -28.45
CA MET A 42 32.49 -17.27 -29.74
C MET A 42 33.72 -16.57 -30.33
N PRO A 43 33.90 -16.56 -31.66
CA PRO A 43 34.99 -15.81 -32.26
C PRO A 43 34.76 -14.31 -32.10
N ALA A 44 35.82 -13.52 -31.90
CA ALA A 44 35.71 -12.06 -31.72
C ALA A 44 35.03 -11.32 -32.90
N THR A 45 34.94 -11.96 -34.07
CA THR A 45 34.29 -11.43 -35.26
C THR A 45 32.75 -11.40 -35.18
N VAL A 46 32.12 -12.05 -34.19
CA VAL A 46 30.64 -12.11 -34.08
C VAL A 46 29.96 -10.75 -34.11
N PHE A 47 30.59 -9.70 -33.57
CA PHE A 47 30.04 -8.34 -33.57
C PHE A 47 29.92 -7.71 -34.98
N GLY A 48 30.67 -8.23 -35.96
CA GLY A 48 30.63 -7.77 -37.35
C GLY A 48 29.93 -8.74 -38.31
N LEU A 49 29.49 -9.92 -37.83
CA LEU A 49 28.86 -10.93 -38.67
C LEU A 49 27.33 -10.77 -38.66
N PRO A 50 26.66 -10.96 -39.82
CA PRO A 50 25.22 -11.03 -39.86
C PRO A 50 24.72 -12.33 -39.20
N ASN A 51 23.44 -12.37 -38.84
CA ASN A 51 22.76 -13.55 -38.29
C ASN A 51 23.27 -13.98 -36.91
N TYR A 52 23.84 -13.06 -36.13
CA TYR A 52 24.10 -13.26 -34.71
C TYR A 52 23.18 -12.36 -33.88
N GLU A 53 22.69 -12.92 -32.78
CA GLU A 53 21.84 -12.25 -31.83
C GLU A 53 22.53 -12.19 -30.47
N PHE A 54 22.37 -11.05 -29.80
CA PHE A 54 22.98 -10.80 -28.50
C PHE A 54 21.90 -10.53 -27.46
N CYS A 55 22.15 -10.89 -26.21
CA CYS A 55 21.34 -10.47 -25.07
C CYS A 55 22.23 -10.23 -23.85
N ILE A 56 21.79 -9.38 -22.92
CA ILE A 56 22.47 -9.18 -21.65
C ILE A 56 22.03 -10.29 -20.70
N GLN A 57 23.00 -10.99 -20.11
CA GLN A 57 22.72 -11.93 -19.03
C GLN A 57 22.35 -11.13 -17.78
N LEU A 58 21.13 -11.33 -17.30
CA LEU A 58 20.71 -10.79 -16.01
C LEU A 58 21.40 -11.59 -14.91
N GLU A 59 22.17 -10.93 -14.06
CA GLU A 59 22.73 -11.54 -12.86
C GLU A 59 21.60 -11.90 -11.91
N THR A 60 21.55 -13.14 -11.44
CA THR A 60 20.59 -13.60 -10.44
C THR A 60 21.27 -13.84 -9.09
N ILE A 61 20.49 -13.76 -8.02
CA ILE A 61 20.93 -14.05 -6.65
C ILE A 61 19.93 -15.01 -6.00
N GLU A 62 20.41 -15.84 -5.08
CA GLU A 62 19.58 -16.71 -4.26
C GLU A 62 19.53 -16.19 -2.82
N LEU A 63 18.32 -16.08 -2.26
CA LEU A 63 18.08 -15.74 -0.86
C LEU A 63 16.91 -16.58 -0.33
N ALA A 64 17.11 -17.22 0.82
CA ALA A 64 16.11 -18.12 1.44
C ALA A 64 15.53 -19.19 0.47
N GLY A 65 16.36 -19.73 -0.43
CA GLY A 65 15.95 -20.74 -1.42
C GLY A 65 15.15 -20.19 -2.60
N ILE A 66 15.03 -18.88 -2.72
CA ILE A 66 14.36 -18.21 -3.85
C ILE A 66 15.41 -17.50 -4.69
N THR A 67 15.37 -17.74 -6.00
CA THR A 67 16.25 -17.09 -6.97
C THR A 67 15.51 -15.95 -7.66
N PHE A 68 16.11 -14.77 -7.71
CA PHE A 68 15.56 -13.60 -8.41
C PHE A 68 16.67 -12.75 -9.04
N THR A 69 16.32 -11.82 -9.94
CA THR A 69 17.29 -10.92 -10.56
C THR A 69 17.94 -10.00 -9.53
N LYS A 70 19.25 -9.78 -9.64
CA LYS A 70 19.98 -8.88 -8.76
C LYS A 70 19.35 -7.47 -8.82
N PRO A 71 19.14 -6.80 -7.67
CA PRO A 71 18.56 -5.46 -7.64
C PRO A 71 19.29 -4.47 -8.56
N VAL A 72 18.53 -3.57 -9.18
CA VAL A 72 19.06 -2.60 -10.15
C VAL A 72 19.92 -1.54 -9.46
N PHE A 73 20.99 -1.11 -10.13
CA PHE A 73 21.83 -0.01 -9.67
C PHE A 73 21.41 1.32 -10.34
N LEU A 74 21.57 2.43 -9.63
CA LEU A 74 21.26 3.76 -10.16
C LEU A 74 22.02 4.10 -11.45
N SER A 75 23.26 3.62 -11.59
CA SER A 75 24.10 3.83 -12.78
C SER A 75 23.55 3.18 -14.04
N ASP A 76 22.66 2.20 -13.89
CA ASP A 76 22.07 1.43 -14.99
C ASP A 76 20.69 1.93 -15.40
N LEU A 77 20.15 2.94 -14.72
CA LEU A 77 18.80 3.45 -14.94
C LEU A 77 18.80 4.70 -15.82
N GLU A 78 17.86 4.73 -16.76
CA GLU A 78 17.53 5.89 -17.56
C GLU A 78 16.37 6.68 -16.94
N VAL A 79 16.37 8.01 -17.11
CA VAL A 79 15.28 8.85 -16.62
C VAL A 79 13.97 8.44 -17.31
N GLU A 80 12.88 8.42 -16.55
CA GLU A 80 11.56 7.92 -16.94
C GLU A 80 11.46 6.38 -17.15
N GLN A 81 12.52 5.61 -16.87
CA GLN A 81 12.47 4.16 -16.95
C GLN A 81 11.56 3.58 -15.86
N GLU A 82 10.70 2.64 -16.24
CA GLU A 82 9.83 1.93 -15.31
C GLU A 82 10.65 1.04 -14.37
N VAL A 83 10.39 1.17 -13.07
CA VAL A 83 11.04 0.42 -11.99
C VAL A 83 10.00 -0.05 -10.98
N PHE A 84 10.28 -1.18 -10.35
CA PHE A 84 9.48 -1.77 -9.29
C PHE A 84 10.24 -1.66 -7.97
N ILE A 85 9.68 -0.96 -6.99
CA ILE A 85 10.28 -0.80 -5.67
C ILE A 85 9.58 -1.74 -4.69
N VAL A 86 10.36 -2.63 -4.07
CA VAL A 86 9.90 -3.53 -3.03
C VAL A 86 9.73 -2.73 -1.74
N MET A 87 8.48 -2.51 -1.32
CA MET A 87 8.12 -1.86 -0.06
C MET A 87 7.63 -2.90 0.95
N PRO A 88 7.61 -2.61 2.27
CA PRO A 88 7.17 -3.58 3.27
C PRO A 88 5.73 -4.09 3.10
N SER A 89 4.85 -3.28 2.50
CA SER A 89 3.41 -3.57 2.39
C SER A 89 2.91 -3.76 0.96
N CYS A 90 3.72 -3.52 -0.06
CA CYS A 90 3.33 -3.57 -1.47
C CYS A 90 4.54 -3.53 -2.40
N ILE A 91 4.31 -3.72 -3.69
CA ILE A 91 5.29 -3.40 -4.73
C ILE A 91 4.84 -2.11 -5.42
N LEU A 92 5.72 -1.10 -5.41
CA LEU A 92 5.44 0.19 -6.01
C LEU A 92 5.99 0.22 -7.44
N ARG A 93 5.12 0.34 -8.43
CA ARG A 93 5.49 0.55 -9.84
C ARG A 93 5.59 2.05 -10.10
N THR A 94 6.77 2.53 -10.50
CA THR A 94 6.98 3.96 -10.72
C THR A 94 8.02 4.18 -11.81
N LYS A 95 8.21 5.45 -12.20
CA LYS A 95 9.24 5.84 -13.15
C LYS A 95 10.43 6.44 -12.41
N PHE A 96 11.62 6.04 -12.81
CA PHE A 96 12.84 6.56 -12.23
C PHE A 96 13.03 8.04 -12.58
N HIS A 97 13.16 8.87 -11.55
CA HIS A 97 13.52 10.27 -11.71
C HIS A 97 14.55 10.66 -10.63
N PRO A 98 15.71 11.26 -10.98
CA PRO A 98 16.74 11.62 -10.01
C PRO A 98 16.29 12.61 -8.92
N GLU A 99 15.23 13.39 -9.18
CA GLU A 99 14.65 14.29 -8.17
C GLU A 99 13.82 13.54 -7.10
N ASN A 100 13.38 12.31 -7.37
CA ASN A 100 12.63 11.51 -6.41
C ASN A 100 13.60 10.83 -5.42
N LYS A 101 13.87 11.51 -4.31
CA LYS A 101 14.82 11.07 -3.28
C LYS A 101 14.44 9.73 -2.65
N ASP A 102 13.14 9.45 -2.50
CA ASP A 102 12.67 8.22 -1.87
C ASP A 102 12.93 7.02 -2.77
N VAL A 103 12.60 7.14 -4.05
CA VAL A 103 12.89 6.12 -5.07
C VAL A 103 14.40 5.91 -5.20
N MET A 104 15.20 6.98 -5.26
CA MET A 104 16.66 6.85 -5.29
C MET A 104 17.22 6.13 -4.06
N THR A 105 16.70 6.45 -2.87
CA THR A 105 17.14 5.82 -1.62
C THR A 105 16.79 4.34 -1.59
N ALA A 106 15.59 3.98 -2.04
CA ALA A 106 15.16 2.59 -2.10
C ALA A 106 16.03 1.77 -3.07
N ILE A 107 16.29 2.30 -4.28
CA ILE A 107 17.15 1.63 -5.28
C ILE A 107 18.57 1.46 -4.74
N ASN A 108 19.18 2.50 -4.17
CA ASN A 108 20.52 2.42 -3.57
C ASN A 108 20.63 1.40 -2.43
N ARG A 109 19.53 1.12 -1.74
CA ARG A 109 19.47 0.13 -0.66
C ARG A 109 19.11 -1.27 -1.17
N GLY A 110 19.04 -1.47 -2.48
CA GLY A 110 18.80 -2.77 -3.10
C GLY A 110 17.33 -3.18 -3.17
N TYR A 111 16.38 -2.26 -3.06
CA TYR A 111 14.95 -2.57 -3.15
C TYR A 111 14.35 -2.35 -4.55
N GLY A 112 15.15 -1.91 -5.53
CA GLY A 112 14.70 -1.65 -6.89
C GLY A 112 14.86 -2.84 -7.82
N GLN A 113 13.86 -3.11 -8.63
CA GLN A 113 13.84 -4.14 -9.67
C GLN A 113 13.35 -3.58 -11.01
N LEU A 114 13.74 -4.24 -12.11
CA LEU A 114 13.28 -3.91 -13.47
C LEU A 114 12.12 -4.78 -13.93
N ASP A 115 11.91 -5.92 -13.28
CA ASP A 115 10.83 -6.85 -13.57
C ASP A 115 9.99 -7.13 -12.34
N ILE A 116 8.69 -7.32 -12.57
CA ILE A 116 7.73 -7.53 -11.50
C ILE A 116 7.93 -8.89 -10.81
N ASP A 117 8.27 -9.94 -11.57
CA ASP A 117 8.43 -11.28 -11.03
C ASP A 117 9.59 -11.32 -10.03
N SER A 118 10.73 -10.71 -10.36
CA SER A 118 11.86 -10.57 -9.43
C SER A 118 11.55 -9.65 -8.26
N ALA A 119 10.68 -8.63 -8.43
CA ALA A 119 10.22 -7.82 -7.29
C ALA A 119 9.38 -8.64 -6.29
N ILE A 120 8.49 -9.48 -6.81
CA ILE A 120 7.67 -10.42 -6.01
C ILE A 120 8.57 -11.45 -5.33
N ASP A 121 9.49 -12.06 -6.07
CA ASP A 121 10.38 -13.08 -5.54
C ASP A 121 11.38 -12.51 -4.55
N GLN A 122 11.87 -11.27 -4.76
CA GLN A 122 12.66 -10.54 -3.77
C GLN A 122 11.88 -10.28 -2.48
N ALA A 123 10.64 -9.80 -2.58
CA ALA A 123 9.79 -9.58 -1.40
C ALA A 123 9.57 -10.89 -0.62
N ARG A 124 9.29 -11.98 -1.33
CA ARG A 124 9.15 -13.32 -0.74
C ARG A 124 10.44 -13.78 -0.07
N ALA A 125 11.57 -13.64 -0.74
CA ALA A 125 12.87 -14.03 -0.23
C ALA A 125 13.24 -13.26 1.04
N LEU A 126 12.96 -11.95 1.10
CA LEU A 126 13.19 -11.13 2.28
C LEU A 126 12.33 -11.58 3.48
N SER A 127 11.03 -11.83 3.27
CA SER A 127 10.15 -12.31 4.35
C SER A 127 10.62 -13.65 4.90
N LEU A 128 10.92 -14.61 4.02
CA LEU A 128 11.39 -15.94 4.44
C LEU A 128 12.76 -15.89 5.12
N ALA A 129 13.69 -15.05 4.63
CA ALA A 129 15.00 -14.87 5.25
C ALA A 129 14.91 -14.33 6.69
N LEU A 130 13.86 -13.57 7.00
CA LEU A 130 13.58 -13.05 8.35
C LEU A 130 12.73 -14.01 9.21
N GLY A 131 12.35 -15.19 8.69
CA GLY A 131 11.51 -16.15 9.40
C GLY A 131 10.04 -15.74 9.48
N LEU A 132 9.58 -14.86 8.58
CA LEU A 132 8.19 -14.44 8.47
C LEU A 132 7.48 -15.23 7.37
N ASP A 133 6.21 -15.54 7.60
CA ASP A 133 5.36 -16.12 6.56
C ASP A 133 5.10 -15.10 5.45
N TYR A 134 5.27 -15.55 4.21
CA TYR A 134 4.92 -14.74 3.05
C TYR A 134 3.44 -14.94 2.70
N VAL A 135 2.62 -13.92 2.98
CA VAL A 135 1.23 -13.90 2.52
C VAL A 135 1.19 -13.25 1.15
N ARG A 136 0.94 -14.05 0.10
CA ARG A 136 0.94 -13.56 -1.29
C ARG A 136 0.00 -12.37 -1.52
N SER A 137 -1.15 -12.34 -0.83
CA SER A 137 -2.16 -11.29 -0.99
C SER A 137 -1.70 -9.89 -0.58
N SER A 138 -0.67 -9.74 0.27
CA SER A 138 -0.17 -8.41 0.65
C SER A 138 0.69 -7.75 -0.44
N PHE A 139 1.36 -8.54 -1.28
CA PHE A 139 2.29 -8.03 -2.30
C PHE A 139 1.75 -8.10 -3.73
N ASP A 140 0.64 -8.83 -3.97
CA ASP A 140 -0.07 -8.81 -5.26
C ASP A 140 -0.69 -7.42 -5.57
N VAL A 141 -0.78 -6.53 -4.59
CA VAL A 141 -1.21 -5.14 -4.78
C VAL A 141 -0.04 -4.32 -5.32
N ILE A 142 0.05 -4.25 -6.65
CA ILE A 142 0.93 -3.31 -7.33
C ILE A 142 0.33 -1.92 -7.20
N GLN A 143 1.03 -1.02 -6.52
CA GLN A 143 0.62 0.37 -6.43
C GLN A 143 1.35 1.19 -7.48
N ASP A 144 0.61 1.96 -8.27
CA ASP A 144 1.22 2.96 -9.16
C ASP A 144 1.69 4.14 -8.31
N GLY A 145 3.02 4.28 -8.21
CA GLY A 145 3.66 5.39 -7.54
C GLY A 145 3.49 6.70 -8.30
N PHE A 146 3.70 7.81 -7.60
CA PHE A 146 3.51 9.19 -8.07
C PHE A 146 4.03 9.42 -9.50
N ASN A 147 3.15 9.33 -10.49
CA ASN A 147 3.40 9.75 -11.88
C ASN A 147 3.17 11.26 -12.07
N ASP A 148 2.82 11.98 -11.00
CA ASP A 148 2.82 13.43 -11.02
C ASP A 148 4.27 13.90 -10.84
N THR A 149 4.88 14.30 -11.96
CA THR A 149 6.09 15.13 -11.98
C THR A 149 6.01 16.13 -10.82
N PRO A 150 7.07 16.31 -10.00
CA PRO A 150 7.03 17.30 -8.94
C PRO A 150 6.65 18.64 -9.59
N LYS A 151 5.45 19.13 -9.26
CA LYS A 151 5.00 20.45 -9.70
C LYS A 151 6.06 21.40 -9.19
N LYS A 152 6.95 21.86 -10.08
CA LYS A 152 7.79 23.02 -9.85
C LYS A 152 6.87 24.05 -9.22
N GLN A 153 7.12 24.39 -7.95
CA GLN A 153 6.40 25.43 -7.24
C GLN A 153 6.45 26.66 -8.15
N ARG A 154 5.32 26.92 -8.80
CA ARG A 154 5.16 28.04 -9.71
C ARG A 154 5.09 29.24 -8.79
N GLY A 155 6.23 29.91 -8.63
CA GLY A 155 6.28 31.23 -8.01
C GLY A 155 5.17 32.10 -8.58
N LYS A 156 4.47 32.81 -7.69
CA LYS A 156 3.38 33.74 -8.01
C LYS A 156 3.72 34.53 -9.28
N LYS A 157 2.89 34.38 -10.32
CA LYS A 157 2.84 35.31 -11.45
C LYS A 157 2.37 36.67 -10.93
N SER A 158 3.28 37.61 -10.73
CA SER A 158 3.01 39.02 -11.00
C SER A 158 3.14 39.27 -12.50
N LYS A 159 2.15 39.93 -13.07
CA LYS A 159 2.03 40.27 -14.50
C LYS A 159 2.74 41.60 -14.76
N ALA A 160 3.79 41.61 -15.59
CA ALA A 160 4.02 42.57 -16.68
C ALA A 160 5.41 42.38 -17.34
N GLU A 161 5.38 42.14 -18.66
CA GLU A 161 6.27 42.57 -19.76
C GLU A 161 7.80 42.29 -19.78
N LYS A 162 8.26 41.86 -20.96
CA LYS A 162 9.63 41.47 -21.40
C LYS A 162 10.37 42.68 -22.04
N PRO A 163 11.61 42.56 -22.60
CA PRO A 163 12.83 41.82 -22.19
C PRO A 163 14.11 42.71 -22.21
N SER A 164 15.26 42.22 -21.71
CA SER A 164 16.57 42.17 -22.42
C SER A 164 17.78 42.00 -21.46
N GLU A 165 18.70 41.13 -21.90
CA GLU A 165 20.17 41.16 -21.77
C GLU A 165 20.94 41.20 -20.42
N VAL A 166 21.85 40.21 -20.29
CA VAL A 166 23.30 40.33 -19.93
C VAL A 166 23.76 40.30 -18.44
N ILE A 167 24.41 39.16 -18.11
CA ILE A 167 25.70 38.94 -17.39
C ILE A 167 25.86 39.20 -15.86
N SER A 168 26.45 38.16 -15.22
CA SER A 168 27.36 38.08 -14.04
C SER A 168 26.93 38.30 -12.58
N ALA A 169 27.23 37.22 -11.81
CA ALA A 169 28.10 37.16 -10.62
C ALA A 169 27.70 37.78 -9.26
N LYS A 170 27.69 36.85 -8.28
CA LYS A 170 28.26 36.91 -6.91
C LYS A 170 27.47 37.61 -5.77
N THR A 171 27.48 36.85 -4.66
CA THR A 171 27.55 37.25 -3.23
C THR A 171 26.25 37.37 -2.43
N GLN A 172 26.20 36.62 -1.32
CA GLN A 172 25.37 36.80 -0.11
C GLN A 172 25.73 38.16 0.59
N PRO A 173 25.27 38.54 1.82
CA PRO A 173 24.36 37.92 2.80
C PRO A 173 23.41 38.94 3.53
N THR A 174 22.79 38.50 4.64
CA THR A 174 22.58 39.27 5.91
C THR A 174 21.17 39.75 6.30
N ILE A 175 20.86 39.35 7.54
CA ILE A 175 19.73 39.62 8.43
C ILE A 175 19.73 41.07 8.93
N VAL A 176 18.56 41.74 9.02
CA VAL A 176 18.30 42.81 10.02
C VAL A 176 16.82 42.80 10.43
N ILE A 177 16.59 42.73 11.75
CA ILE A 177 15.35 42.98 12.49
C ILE A 177 15.29 44.48 12.80
N THR A 178 14.11 45.13 12.69
CA THR A 178 13.80 46.35 13.45
C THR A 178 12.30 46.47 13.72
N GLU A 179 12.00 46.92 14.93
CA GLU A 179 10.74 46.91 15.65
C GLU A 179 9.78 48.07 15.34
N GLN A 180 8.50 47.83 15.66
CA GLN A 180 7.48 48.68 16.31
C GLN A 180 7.20 50.12 15.82
N THR A 181 5.91 50.51 15.80
CA THR A 181 5.35 51.62 16.60
C THR A 181 3.82 51.77 16.41
N ASN A 182 3.10 51.50 17.51
CA ASN A 182 1.96 52.21 18.13
C ASN A 182 0.53 52.27 17.54
N VAL A 183 -0.41 51.97 18.45
CA VAL A 183 -1.89 52.08 18.46
C VAL A 183 -2.31 53.52 18.82
N PRO A 184 -3.58 53.98 18.65
CA PRO A 184 -4.61 53.71 19.68
C PRO A 184 -6.09 53.64 19.18
N THR A 185 -6.85 52.79 19.89
CA THR A 185 -8.21 53.04 20.45
C THR A 185 -9.35 53.48 19.53
N SER A 186 -10.39 52.65 19.43
CA SER A 186 -11.67 52.85 20.16
C SER A 186 -12.57 51.62 20.01
N GLU A 187 -13.01 51.09 21.16
CA GLU A 187 -14.06 50.10 21.29
C GLU A 187 -15.41 50.73 20.92
N ASP A 188 -16.19 50.06 20.08
CA ASP A 188 -17.65 50.20 20.11
C ASP A 188 -18.30 48.82 19.85
N LEU A 189 -19.28 48.53 20.67
CA LEU A 189 -19.89 47.23 20.91
C LEU A 189 -20.93 46.88 19.85
N LEU A 190 -20.74 45.83 19.05
CA LEU A 190 -21.87 45.13 18.41
C LEU A 190 -21.58 43.63 18.19
N VAL A 191 -22.26 42.81 19.00
CA VAL A 191 -22.85 41.47 18.71
C VAL A 191 -21.94 40.38 18.10
N PRO A 192 -21.82 39.18 18.71
CA PRO A 192 -21.20 38.04 18.03
C PRO A 192 -22.15 37.55 16.94
N GLU A 193 -21.88 37.95 15.70
CA GLU A 193 -22.50 37.34 14.54
C GLU A 193 -21.98 35.90 14.44
N THR A 194 -22.86 34.96 14.76
CA THR A 194 -22.69 33.52 14.53
C THR A 194 -22.40 33.30 13.05
N ASN A 195 -21.12 33.35 12.67
CA ASN A 195 -20.67 33.00 11.34
C ASN A 195 -20.61 31.47 11.27
N GLU A 196 -21.77 30.86 11.05
CA GLU A 196 -21.82 29.52 10.46
C GLU A 196 -21.01 29.55 9.15
N PRO A 197 -20.01 28.65 8.97
CA PRO A 197 -19.31 28.57 7.71
C PRO A 197 -20.33 28.13 6.68
N LYS A 198 -20.59 28.97 5.67
CA LYS A 198 -21.41 28.62 4.50
C LYS A 198 -20.83 27.35 3.88
N VAL A 199 -21.44 26.22 4.24
CA VAL A 199 -21.20 24.94 3.59
C VAL A 199 -21.56 25.14 2.13
N ASP A 200 -20.59 24.92 1.26
CA ASP A 200 -20.79 25.05 -0.18
C ASP A 200 -22.03 24.21 -0.58
N PRO A 201 -23.10 24.82 -1.12
CA PRO A 201 -24.34 24.10 -1.42
C PRO A 201 -24.11 22.96 -2.41
N GLU A 202 -23.06 23.05 -3.23
CA GLU A 202 -22.65 21.99 -4.15
C GLU A 202 -22.03 20.79 -3.41
N TYR A 203 -21.24 21.04 -2.36
CA TYR A 203 -20.70 19.99 -1.49
C TYR A 203 -21.81 19.25 -0.75
N GLN A 204 -22.76 19.98 -0.15
CA GLN A 204 -23.84 19.35 0.61
C GLN A 204 -24.72 18.47 -0.29
N LYS A 205 -25.07 18.96 -1.48
CA LYS A 205 -25.84 18.20 -2.48
C LYS A 205 -25.09 16.95 -2.95
N ALA A 206 -23.78 17.04 -3.13
CA ALA A 206 -22.93 15.90 -3.48
C ALA A 206 -22.85 14.88 -2.33
N LEU A 207 -22.69 15.34 -1.08
CA LEU A 207 -22.69 14.49 0.11
C LEU A 207 -24.01 13.73 0.27
N ASP A 208 -25.15 14.41 0.18
CA ASP A 208 -26.45 13.77 0.34
C ASP A 208 -26.71 12.71 -0.74
N ALA A 209 -26.31 12.99 -1.99
CA ALA A 209 -26.42 12.03 -3.09
C ALA A 209 -25.53 10.79 -2.88
N LEU A 210 -24.30 10.98 -2.38
CA LEU A 210 -23.38 9.88 -2.09
C LEU A 210 -23.84 9.06 -0.88
N LEU A 211 -24.32 9.71 0.19
CA LEU A 211 -24.91 9.03 1.34
C LEU A 211 -26.15 8.22 0.98
N GLN A 212 -27.00 8.76 0.09
CA GLN A 212 -28.15 8.03 -0.43
C GLN A 212 -27.71 6.78 -1.21
N ARG A 213 -26.69 6.92 -2.07
CA ARG A 213 -26.11 5.80 -2.82
C ARG A 213 -25.53 4.72 -1.91
N VAL A 214 -24.85 5.10 -0.83
CA VAL A 214 -24.35 4.15 0.19
C VAL A 214 -25.51 3.37 0.80
N LYS A 215 -26.60 4.04 1.20
CA LYS A 215 -27.78 3.37 1.78
C LYS A 215 -28.45 2.39 0.81
N GLU A 216 -28.53 2.74 -0.47
CA GLU A 216 -29.16 1.91 -1.51
C GLU A 216 -28.28 0.75 -1.98
N SER A 217 -26.98 0.80 -1.70
CA SER A 217 -26.02 -0.23 -2.10
C SER A 217 -26.32 -1.57 -1.40
N LYS A 218 -26.24 -2.65 -2.17
CA LYS A 218 -26.51 -4.03 -1.71
C LYS A 218 -25.25 -4.89 -1.62
N THR A 219 -24.16 -4.42 -2.21
CA THR A 219 -22.88 -5.14 -2.22
C THR A 219 -21.76 -4.27 -1.63
N PRO A 220 -20.75 -4.89 -0.97
CA PRO A 220 -19.58 -4.16 -0.49
C PRO A 220 -18.85 -3.36 -1.58
N GLU A 221 -18.83 -3.88 -2.81
CA GLU A 221 -18.22 -3.23 -3.96
C GLU A 221 -18.95 -1.94 -4.37
N GLU A 222 -20.29 -1.93 -4.31
CA GLU A 222 -21.11 -0.73 -4.56
C GLU A 222 -20.88 0.34 -3.51
N VAL A 223 -20.76 -0.06 -2.23
CA VAL A 223 -20.46 0.85 -1.12
C VAL A 223 -19.08 1.49 -1.30
N ASN A 224 -18.06 0.71 -1.67
CA ASN A 224 -16.70 1.19 -1.88
C ASN A 224 -16.53 2.01 -3.18
N ALA A 225 -17.43 1.87 -4.15
CA ALA A 225 -17.38 2.65 -5.39
C ALA A 225 -17.58 4.16 -5.16
N VAL A 226 -18.19 4.55 -4.04
CA VAL A 226 -18.55 5.93 -3.71
C VAL A 226 -17.31 6.83 -3.52
N TYR A 227 -16.17 6.26 -3.10
CA TYR A 227 -14.89 7.00 -2.96
C TYR A 227 -14.32 7.51 -4.28
N ARG A 228 -14.75 6.97 -5.43
CA ARG A 228 -14.31 7.46 -6.75
C ARG A 228 -14.76 8.90 -6.99
N TYR A 229 -15.84 9.32 -6.36
CA TYR A 229 -16.45 10.65 -6.52
C TYR A 229 -15.92 11.68 -5.52
N THR A 230 -15.10 11.28 -4.53
CA THR A 230 -14.59 12.15 -3.46
C THR A 230 -13.10 12.47 -3.59
N ARG A 231 -12.50 12.28 -4.78
CA ARG A 231 -11.06 12.56 -5.00
C ARG A 231 -10.64 14.01 -4.73
N SER A 232 -11.55 14.97 -4.84
CA SER A 232 -11.30 16.40 -4.62
C SER A 232 -11.65 16.88 -3.21
N TRP A 233 -12.14 16.00 -2.34
CA TRP A 233 -12.61 16.35 -1.01
C TRP A 233 -11.45 16.35 -0.01
N ASN A 234 -11.55 17.21 1.01
CA ASN A 234 -10.63 17.19 2.14
C ASN A 234 -11.06 16.18 3.22
N ASP A 235 -10.18 15.91 4.18
CA ASP A 235 -10.41 14.90 5.23
C ASP A 235 -11.68 15.16 6.05
N LYS A 236 -11.95 16.42 6.41
CA LYS A 236 -13.16 16.81 7.18
C LYS A 236 -14.43 16.62 6.37
N GLN A 237 -14.34 16.83 5.06
CA GLN A 237 -15.46 16.64 4.14
C GLN A 237 -15.77 15.15 3.89
N MET A 238 -14.77 14.28 4.02
CA MET A 238 -14.87 12.84 3.80
C MET A 238 -15.39 12.07 5.02
N GLU A 239 -15.16 12.59 6.23
CA GLU A 239 -15.57 11.99 7.50
C GLU A 239 -17.04 11.50 7.55
N PRO A 240 -18.07 12.29 7.18
CA PRO A 240 -19.47 11.83 7.21
C PRO A 240 -19.73 10.66 6.26
N LEU A 241 -19.05 10.64 5.11
CA LEU A 241 -19.17 9.56 4.13
C LEU A 241 -18.47 8.28 4.60
N LEU A 242 -17.30 8.42 5.25
CA LEU A 242 -16.55 7.31 5.82
C LEU A 242 -17.35 6.58 6.92
N LEU A 243 -17.99 7.34 7.82
CA LEU A 243 -18.83 6.77 8.86
C LEU A 243 -20.03 6.02 8.28
N ALA A 244 -20.69 6.59 7.26
CA ALA A 244 -21.85 5.97 6.62
C ALA A 244 -21.48 4.70 5.85
N THR A 245 -20.34 4.69 5.14
CA THR A 245 -19.83 3.52 4.40
C THR A 245 -19.46 2.39 5.35
N HIS A 246 -18.73 2.67 6.43
CA HIS A 246 -18.39 1.67 7.46
C HIS A 246 -19.64 1.04 8.06
N LYS A 247 -20.61 1.86 8.48
CA LYS A 247 -21.89 1.38 9.03
C LYS A 247 -22.62 0.47 8.05
N ARG A 248 -22.67 0.84 6.77
CA ARG A 248 -23.36 0.05 5.75
C ARG A 248 -22.66 -1.28 5.47
N LEU A 249 -21.33 -1.29 5.43
CA LEU A 249 -20.56 -2.53 5.27
C LEU A 249 -20.81 -3.49 6.44
N GLU A 250 -20.86 -2.98 7.67
CA GLU A 250 -21.20 -3.77 8.85
C GLU A 250 -22.62 -4.36 8.78
N GLU A 251 -23.60 -3.58 8.30
CA GLU A 251 -24.97 -4.08 8.05
C GLU A 251 -25.00 -5.18 6.98
N LEU A 252 -24.25 -5.01 5.89
CA LEU A 252 -24.16 -6.01 4.82
C LEU A 252 -23.48 -7.30 5.31
N GLU A 253 -22.43 -7.21 6.12
CA GLU A 253 -21.82 -8.37 6.77
C GLU A 253 -22.80 -9.09 7.71
N LYS A 254 -23.49 -8.36 8.58
CA LYS A 254 -24.53 -8.93 9.47
C LYS A 254 -25.66 -9.60 8.70
N SER A 255 -26.02 -9.08 7.52
CA SER A 255 -27.05 -9.67 6.66
C SER A 255 -26.60 -10.92 5.89
N LYS A 256 -25.28 -11.13 5.76
CA LYS A 256 -24.67 -12.27 5.05
C LYS A 256 -24.48 -13.47 5.96
N VAL A 257 -24.40 -13.26 7.27
CA VAL A 257 -24.38 -14.33 8.27
C VAL A 257 -25.83 -14.82 8.43
N PRO A 258 -26.17 -16.06 8.01
CA PRO A 258 -27.45 -16.63 8.41
C PRO A 258 -27.47 -16.64 9.94
N ALA A 259 -28.58 -16.22 10.55
CA ALA A 259 -28.79 -16.18 12.01
C ALA A 259 -28.71 -17.57 12.71
N ASN A 260 -28.11 -18.57 12.06
CA ASN A 260 -28.01 -19.96 12.44
C ASN A 260 -26.56 -20.46 12.54
N GLU A 261 -25.55 -19.61 12.28
CA GLU A 261 -24.18 -19.93 12.71
C GLU A 261 -24.05 -19.61 14.20
N PRO A 262 -23.71 -20.60 15.03
CA PRO A 262 -23.51 -20.35 16.44
C PRO A 262 -22.38 -19.33 16.60
N PRO A 263 -22.46 -18.43 17.59
CA PRO A 263 -21.46 -17.39 17.81
C PRO A 263 -20.05 -18.00 17.86
N SER A 264 -19.02 -17.23 17.50
CA SER A 264 -17.63 -17.72 17.50
C SER A 264 -17.32 -18.49 18.79
N LEU A 265 -16.55 -19.58 18.70
CA LEU A 265 -16.21 -20.44 19.85
C LEU A 265 -15.65 -19.63 21.04
N MET A 266 -14.90 -18.56 20.75
CA MET A 266 -14.44 -17.59 21.76
C MET A 266 -15.60 -16.92 22.52
N VAL A 267 -16.64 -16.49 21.81
CA VAL A 267 -17.84 -15.86 22.38
C VAL A 267 -18.67 -16.87 23.15
N GLN A 268 -18.73 -18.12 22.70
CA GLN A 268 -19.38 -19.21 23.45
C GLN A 268 -18.66 -19.46 24.77
N ILE A 269 -17.32 -19.49 24.77
CA ILE A 269 -16.51 -19.65 25.98
C ILE A 269 -16.73 -18.49 26.95
N GLN A 270 -16.75 -17.25 26.45
CA GLN A 270 -16.96 -16.06 27.30
C GLN A 270 -18.36 -16.00 27.93
N ASN A 271 -19.37 -16.52 27.24
CA ASN A 271 -20.77 -16.49 27.70
C ASN A 271 -21.22 -17.83 28.29
N ALA A 272 -20.31 -18.78 28.55
CA ALA A 272 -20.67 -20.09 29.10
C ALA A 272 -21.36 -19.92 30.47
N PRO A 273 -22.60 -20.41 30.65
CA PRO A 273 -23.38 -20.20 31.87
C PRO A 273 -22.84 -20.96 33.09
N ASP A 274 -22.25 -22.14 32.88
CA ASP A 274 -21.79 -23.02 33.95
C ASP A 274 -20.57 -23.84 33.54
N LEU A 275 -19.91 -24.46 34.53
CA LEU A 275 -18.67 -25.21 34.34
C LEU A 275 -18.84 -26.39 33.37
N THR A 276 -20.02 -27.00 33.34
CA THR A 276 -20.32 -28.15 32.46
C THR A 276 -20.34 -27.73 30.99
N THR A 277 -20.96 -26.60 30.69
CA THR A 277 -20.96 -26.04 29.32
C THR A 277 -19.58 -25.58 28.91
N LEU A 278 -18.79 -25.04 29.83
CA LEU A 278 -17.41 -24.65 29.57
C LEU A 278 -16.51 -25.85 29.26
N ASP A 279 -16.67 -26.96 30.00
CA ASP A 279 -15.93 -28.20 29.77
C ASP A 279 -16.24 -28.82 28.40
N ALA A 280 -17.50 -28.77 27.95
CA ALA A 280 -17.87 -29.20 26.60
C ALA A 280 -17.18 -28.34 25.51
N LEU A 281 -17.12 -27.03 25.72
CA LEU A 281 -16.42 -26.11 24.81
C LEU A 281 -14.90 -26.33 24.82
N GLU A 282 -14.32 -26.74 25.94
CA GLU A 282 -12.88 -27.07 26.04
C GLU A 282 -12.51 -28.27 25.14
N ILE A 283 -13.41 -29.24 24.98
CA ILE A 283 -13.24 -30.35 24.03
C ILE A 283 -13.23 -29.83 22.59
N ASP A 284 -14.15 -28.92 22.26
CA ASP A 284 -14.21 -28.30 20.94
C ASP A 284 -12.98 -27.42 20.64
N VAL A 285 -12.40 -26.79 21.66
CA VAL A 285 -11.11 -26.07 21.57
C VAL A 285 -9.99 -27.04 21.23
N ALA A 286 -9.91 -28.18 21.91
CA ALA A 286 -8.87 -29.19 21.67
C ALA A 286 -8.94 -29.80 20.25
N ALA A 287 -10.09 -29.74 19.58
CA ALA A 287 -10.24 -30.15 18.19
C ALA A 287 -9.78 -29.10 17.16
N ARG A 288 -9.40 -27.87 17.59
CA ARG A 288 -8.93 -26.79 16.71
C ARG A 288 -7.43 -26.89 16.42
N ASP A 289 -6.95 -26.03 15.52
CA ASP A 289 -5.53 -25.92 15.19
C ASP A 289 -4.68 -25.49 16.40
N PRO A 290 -3.50 -26.10 16.64
CA PRO A 290 -2.62 -25.78 17.77
C PRO A 290 -2.30 -24.28 17.93
N GLN A 291 -2.22 -23.52 16.84
CA GLN A 291 -1.94 -22.09 16.87
C GLN A 291 -3.11 -21.28 17.46
N ILE A 292 -4.35 -21.73 17.26
CA ILE A 292 -5.58 -21.08 17.76
C ILE A 292 -5.95 -21.62 19.15
N GLN A 293 -5.61 -22.87 19.46
CA GLN A 293 -5.86 -23.51 20.75
C GLN A 293 -5.33 -22.69 21.93
N SER A 294 -4.07 -22.24 21.87
CA SER A 294 -3.43 -21.48 22.95
C SER A 294 -4.26 -20.26 23.37
N ARG A 295 -4.72 -19.49 22.39
CA ARG A 295 -5.53 -18.28 22.61
C ARG A 295 -6.92 -18.58 23.15
N LEU A 296 -7.57 -19.66 22.67
CA LEU A 296 -8.89 -20.07 23.17
C LEU A 296 -8.82 -20.61 24.59
N MET A 297 -7.75 -21.35 24.93
CA MET A 297 -7.51 -21.86 26.28
C MET A 297 -7.32 -20.73 27.31
N ASP A 298 -6.78 -19.57 26.92
CA ASP A 298 -6.70 -18.42 27.81
C ASP A 298 -8.09 -17.87 28.16
N PHE A 299 -9.03 -17.87 27.22
CA PHE A 299 -10.42 -17.51 27.49
C PHE A 299 -11.14 -18.56 28.36
N VAL A 300 -10.85 -19.84 28.16
CA VAL A 300 -11.41 -20.93 29.00
C VAL A 300 -10.95 -20.76 30.45
N LYS A 301 -9.65 -20.55 30.67
CA LYS A 301 -9.10 -20.32 32.02
C LYS A 301 -9.73 -19.09 32.69
N LYS A 302 -9.90 -18.01 31.93
CA LYS A 302 -10.54 -16.79 32.42
C LYS A 302 -12.00 -17.04 32.82
N ARG A 303 -12.79 -17.70 31.96
CA ARG A 303 -14.19 -17.99 32.27
C ARG A 303 -14.33 -18.98 33.42
N ARG A 304 -13.48 -20.00 33.48
CA ARG A 304 -13.45 -20.98 34.58
C ARG A 304 -13.22 -20.26 35.92
N PHE A 305 -12.29 -19.31 35.95
CA PHE A 305 -12.05 -18.47 37.12
C PHE A 305 -13.27 -17.61 37.51
N GLU A 306 -13.96 -17.01 36.54
CA GLU A 306 -15.19 -16.23 36.78
C GLU A 306 -16.35 -17.08 37.33
N LEU A 307 -16.46 -18.34 36.88
CA LEU A 307 -17.48 -19.29 37.33
C LEU A 307 -17.15 -19.93 38.70
N GLU A 308 -15.87 -20.18 38.97
CA GLU A 308 -15.38 -20.72 40.26
C GLU A 308 -15.34 -19.67 41.36
N ASN A 309 -15.11 -18.40 41.00
CA ASN A 309 -15.14 -17.26 41.91
C ASN A 309 -16.24 -16.27 41.50
N PRO A 310 -17.52 -16.61 41.75
CA PRO A 310 -18.61 -15.68 41.51
C PRO A 310 -18.38 -14.46 42.42
N THR A 311 -17.88 -13.37 41.84
CA THR A 311 -17.91 -12.07 42.51
C THR A 311 -19.39 -11.74 42.72
N PRO A 312 -19.83 -11.33 43.92
CA PRO A 312 -21.23 -11.08 44.20
C PRO A 312 -21.68 -9.89 43.35
N THR A 313 -22.18 -10.19 42.16
CA THR A 313 -22.89 -9.25 41.30
C THR A 313 -24.35 -9.49 41.58
N GLN A 314 -25.04 -8.40 41.90
CA GLN A 314 -26.41 -8.33 42.36
C GLN A 314 -27.34 -9.25 41.55
N PRO A 315 -28.34 -9.89 42.19
CA PRO A 315 -29.38 -10.59 41.46
C PRO A 315 -30.06 -9.61 40.50
N GLU A 316 -30.20 -10.07 39.25
CA GLU A 316 -31.03 -9.43 38.24
C GLU A 316 -32.41 -9.16 38.85
N THR A 317 -32.78 -7.89 38.89
CA THR A 317 -34.13 -7.47 39.25
C THR A 317 -35.10 -8.14 38.27
N GLU A 318 -35.80 -9.17 38.73
CA GLU A 318 -36.99 -9.68 38.07
C GLU A 318 -37.96 -8.50 37.83
N PRO A 319 -38.58 -8.37 36.64
CA PRO A 319 -39.64 -7.40 36.46
C PRO A 319 -40.84 -7.82 37.31
N ASP A 320 -41.13 -7.00 38.32
CA ASP A 320 -42.22 -7.17 39.27
C ASP A 320 -43.58 -7.14 38.54
N TYR A 321 -44.07 -8.32 38.16
CA TYR A 321 -45.46 -8.53 37.77
C TYR A 321 -46.32 -8.69 39.02
N LEU A 322 -46.72 -7.57 39.62
CA LEU A 322 -47.80 -7.58 40.62
C LEU A 322 -49.16 -7.32 39.95
N LEU A 323 -49.83 -8.42 39.60
CA LEU A 323 -51.29 -8.51 39.70
C LEU A 323 -51.65 -8.57 41.20
N GLY A 324 -52.65 -7.78 41.62
CA GLY A 324 -53.25 -7.94 42.94
C GLY A 324 -54.19 -6.82 43.34
N ASP A 325 -55.48 -7.00 43.04
CA ASP A 325 -56.62 -6.22 43.50
C ASP A 325 -56.68 -5.99 45.01
N GLY A 326 -57.33 -4.87 45.38
CA GLY A 326 -58.23 -4.80 46.53
C GLY A 326 -57.71 -4.09 47.78
N PHE A 327 -58.18 -2.85 48.01
CA PHE A 327 -59.05 -2.46 49.12
C PHE A 327 -59.63 -1.05 48.88
#